data_AF-A0A3D1R073-F1
#
_entry.id   AF-A0A3D1R073-F1
#
_cell.length_a   1.000
_cell.length_b   1.000
_cell.length_c   1.000
_cell.angle_alpha   90.00
_cell.angle_beta   90.00
_cell.angle_gamma   90.00
#
_symmetry.space_group_name_H-M   'P 1'
#
loop_
_entity.id
_entity.type
_entity.pdbx_description
1 polymer ?
#
loop_
_entity_poly.entity_id
_entity_poly.type
_entity_poly.pdbx_seq_one_letter_code
_entity_poly.pdbx_strand_id
1 'polypeptide(L)'
;EKMLYDNAQLVGLYTEAWQLTRLPEYARVVSETIAWLERALGAPGGAFCASLDADSEGTEGKFYLWTRAELDQLLPPERAALVAEHFGISVDGNFEPGLSVPRCVVRAEELAKRHRRPRDEIEQELAEARKVLFAAREERVPPGRDEKILAGWNGLAIGALARAARAFGHP
;
A
#
# COMPACT_ATOMS: atom_id res chain seq x y z
N GLU A 1 -3.77 10.40 8.83
CA GLU A 1 -2.61 11.04 8.16
C GLU A 1 -1.53 9.98 7.87
N LYS A 2 -0.62 10.20 6.92
CA LYS A 2 0.56 9.36 6.69
C LYS A 2 1.84 10.19 6.78
N MET A 3 2.69 9.88 7.76
CA MET A 3 3.87 10.69 8.09
C MET A 3 5.17 10.11 7.54
N LEU A 4 6.10 10.98 7.15
CA LEU A 4 7.44 10.57 6.71
C LEU A 4 8.20 9.81 7.80
N TYR A 5 8.20 10.30 9.04
CA TYR A 5 8.96 9.69 10.12
C TYR A 5 8.44 8.30 10.52
N ASP A 6 7.11 8.08 10.46
CA ASP A 6 6.52 6.77 10.72
C ASP A 6 6.97 5.77 9.65
N ASN A 7 6.82 6.14 8.37
CA ASN A 7 7.19 5.28 7.26
C ASN A 7 8.71 5.02 7.21
N ALA A 8 9.54 6.01 7.52
CA ALA A 8 10.99 5.83 7.64
C ALA A 8 11.36 4.82 8.72
N GLN A 9 10.72 4.90 9.89
CA GLN A 9 10.94 3.95 10.98
C GLN A 9 10.46 2.53 10.61
N LEU A 10 9.31 2.41 9.93
CA LEU A 10 8.81 1.12 9.43
C LEU A 10 9.79 0.50 8.42
N VAL A 11 10.34 1.27 7.48
CA VAL A 11 11.37 0.77 6.55
C VAL A 11 12.56 0.19 7.32
N GLY A 12 13.07 0.90 8.33
CA GLY A 12 14.15 0.41 9.17
C GLY A 12 13.80 -0.88 9.91
N LEU A 13 12.65 -0.89 10.60
CA LEU A 13 12.18 -2.03 11.40
C LEU A 13 11.96 -3.29 10.55
N TYR A 14 11.27 -3.16 9.41
CA TYR A 14 11.02 -4.30 8.52
C TYR A 14 12.29 -4.77 7.82
N THR A 15 13.25 -3.89 7.56
CA THR A 15 14.58 -4.28 7.06
C THR A 15 15.29 -5.18 8.08
N GLU A 16 15.34 -4.77 9.34
CA GLU A 16 15.96 -5.56 10.41
C GLU A 16 15.23 -6.89 10.62
N ALA A 17 13.90 -6.87 10.64
CA ALA A 17 13.09 -8.08 10.74
C ALA A 17 13.34 -9.03 9.57
N TRP A 18 13.47 -8.52 8.34
CA TRP A 18 13.82 -9.34 7.19
C TRP A 18 15.23 -9.93 7.31
N GLN A 19 16.22 -9.16 7.78
CA GLN A 19 17.59 -9.68 7.96
C GLN A 19 17.63 -10.87 8.93
N LEU A 20 16.81 -10.84 9.98
CA LEU A 20 16.70 -11.91 10.98
C LEU A 20 15.90 -13.12 10.50
N THR A 21 14.76 -12.88 9.86
CA THR A 21 13.77 -13.94 9.57
C THR A 21 13.81 -14.44 8.13
N ARG A 22 14.34 -13.64 7.20
CA ARG A 22 14.31 -13.84 5.75
C ARG A 22 12.92 -14.05 5.15
N LEU A 23 11.89 -13.63 5.88
CA LEU A 23 10.50 -13.71 5.45
C LEU A 23 10.23 -12.75 4.27
N PRO A 24 9.86 -13.25 3.07
CA PRO A 24 9.68 -12.43 1.87
C PRO A 24 8.67 -11.30 2.03
N GLU A 25 7.68 -11.45 2.91
CA GLU A 25 6.69 -10.41 3.20
C GLU A 25 7.32 -9.14 3.77
N TYR A 26 8.38 -9.24 4.57
CA TYR A 26 9.03 -8.07 5.15
C TYR A 26 9.86 -7.32 4.10
N ALA A 27 10.53 -8.04 3.20
CA ALA A 27 11.18 -7.43 2.04
C ALA A 27 10.17 -6.67 1.18
N ARG A 28 8.99 -7.28 0.94
CA ARG A 28 7.91 -6.66 0.17
C ARG A 28 7.37 -5.40 0.85
N VAL A 29 7.15 -5.43 2.18
CA VAL A 29 6.73 -4.23 2.92
C VAL A 29 7.75 -3.11 2.79
N VAL A 30 9.05 -3.40 2.92
CA VAL A 30 10.12 -2.40 2.72
C VAL A 30 10.04 -1.81 1.31
N SER A 31 10.07 -2.65 0.27
CA SER A 31 10.07 -2.16 -1.12
C SER A 31 8.82 -1.35 -1.46
N GLU A 32 7.64 -1.79 -1.03
CA GLU A 32 6.37 -1.08 -1.29
C GLU A 32 6.29 0.24 -0.52
N THR A 33 6.87 0.31 0.69
CA THR A 33 6.90 1.53 1.50
C THR A 33 7.86 2.55 0.90
N ILE A 34 9.05 2.13 0.46
CA ILE A 34 10.01 2.99 -0.24
C ILE A 34 9.40 3.54 -1.52
N ALA A 35 8.82 2.68 -2.36
CA ALA A 35 8.16 3.10 -3.59
C ALA A 35 6.98 4.06 -3.33
N TRP A 36 6.27 3.91 -2.20
CA TRP A 36 5.24 4.87 -1.80
C TRP A 36 5.84 6.20 -1.35
N LEU A 37 6.91 6.20 -0.54
CA LEU A 37 7.61 7.41 -0.10
C LEU A 37 8.09 8.23 -1.30
N GLU A 38 8.75 7.60 -2.27
CA GLU A 38 9.27 8.26 -3.47
C GLU A 38 8.15 8.88 -4.31
N ARG A 39 7.07 8.13 -4.53
CA ARG A 39 5.95 8.60 -5.35
C ARG A 39 5.12 9.68 -4.66
N ALA A 40 4.78 9.50 -3.38
CA ALA A 40 3.81 10.34 -2.69
C ALA A 40 4.46 11.52 -1.96
N LEU A 41 5.63 11.31 -1.34
CA LEU A 41 6.32 12.31 -0.55
C LEU A 41 7.59 12.85 -1.21
N GLY A 42 8.01 12.32 -2.36
CA GLY A 42 9.17 12.83 -3.09
C GLY A 42 9.04 14.32 -3.41
N ALA A 43 10.12 15.05 -3.14
CA ALA A 43 10.26 16.49 -3.40
C ALA A 43 11.50 16.75 -4.30
N PRO A 44 11.58 17.94 -4.93
CA PRO A 44 12.75 18.30 -5.73
C PRO A 44 14.07 18.15 -4.96
N GLY A 45 15.12 17.71 -5.66
CA GLY A 45 16.44 17.51 -5.06
C GLY A 45 16.58 16.25 -4.20
N GLY A 46 15.62 15.33 -4.25
CA GLY A 46 15.70 14.03 -3.55
C GLY A 46 15.29 14.08 -2.06
N ALA A 47 14.72 15.20 -1.61
CA ALA A 47 14.11 15.31 -0.29
C ALA A 47 12.71 14.66 -0.26
N PHE A 48 12.18 14.49 0.94
CA PHE A 48 10.80 14.08 1.19
C PHE A 48 10.03 15.18 1.94
N CYS A 49 8.78 15.37 1.52
CA CYS A 49 7.74 16.13 2.20
C CYS A 49 7.36 15.46 3.54
N ALA A 50 6.79 16.24 4.46
CA ALA A 50 6.55 15.83 5.84
C ALA A 50 5.46 14.77 5.97
N SER A 51 4.32 14.96 5.29
CA SER A 51 3.18 14.06 5.39
C SER A 51 2.22 14.16 4.20
N LEU A 52 1.31 13.19 4.15
CA LEU A 52 0.11 13.21 3.33
C LEU A 52 -1.10 13.19 4.29
N ASP A 53 -2.03 14.12 4.09
CA ASP A 53 -3.22 14.28 4.91
C ASP A 53 -4.07 12.99 4.91
N ALA A 54 -4.88 12.83 5.95
CA ALA A 54 -5.94 11.85 6.01
C ALA A 54 -7.10 12.24 5.08
N ASP A 55 -7.39 13.54 4.99
CA ASP A 55 -8.58 14.06 4.33
C ASP A 55 -8.39 14.20 2.82
N SER A 56 -9.39 13.75 2.09
CA SER A 56 -9.55 14.03 0.67
C SER A 56 -10.96 14.56 0.45
N GLU A 57 -11.07 15.75 -0.16
CA GLU A 57 -12.35 16.45 -0.33
C GLU A 57 -13.11 16.64 1.00
N GLY A 58 -12.37 16.93 2.09
CA GLY A 58 -12.93 17.14 3.42
C GLY A 58 -13.51 15.88 4.08
N THR A 59 -13.21 14.70 3.55
CA THR A 59 -13.61 13.41 4.13
C THR A 59 -12.37 12.58 4.44
N GLU A 60 -12.23 12.19 5.70
CA GLU A 60 -11.12 11.36 6.16
C GLU A 60 -11.08 10.01 5.41
N GLY A 61 -9.91 9.67 4.88
CA GLY A 61 -9.66 8.37 4.26
C GLY A 61 -10.29 8.15 2.89
N LYS A 62 -11.16 9.05 2.40
CA LYS A 62 -11.95 8.90 1.16
C LYS A 62 -11.14 8.42 -0.03
N PHE A 63 -9.92 8.94 -0.20
CA PHE A 63 -9.02 8.56 -1.29
C PHE A 63 -8.75 7.05 -1.35
N TYR A 64 -8.74 6.36 -0.21
CA TYR A 64 -8.41 4.93 -0.08
C TYR A 64 -9.62 4.00 0.08
N LEU A 65 -10.84 4.55 0.14
CA LEU A 65 -12.06 3.76 0.33
C LEU A 65 -12.58 3.20 -0.99
N TRP A 66 -13.19 2.03 -0.91
CA TRP A 66 -13.77 1.33 -2.06
C TRP A 66 -15.14 0.78 -1.69
N THR A 67 -16.08 0.89 -2.61
CA THR A 67 -17.34 0.15 -2.57
C THR A 67 -17.20 -1.16 -3.32
N ARG A 68 -18.07 -2.12 -3.03
CA ARG A 68 -18.18 -3.35 -3.84
C ARG A 68 -18.57 -3.04 -5.29
N ALA A 69 -19.43 -2.06 -5.52
CA ALA A 69 -19.89 -1.70 -6.85
C ALA A 69 -18.76 -1.15 -7.74
N GLU A 70 -17.88 -0.30 -7.21
CA GLU A 70 -16.69 0.19 -7.94
C GLU A 70 -15.77 -0.97 -8.34
N LEU A 71 -15.58 -1.94 -7.44
CA LEU A 71 -14.76 -3.12 -7.73
C LEU A 71 -15.33 -3.94 -8.89
N ASP A 72 -16.64 -4.19 -8.87
CA ASP A 72 -17.34 -4.96 -9.91
C ASP A 72 -17.38 -4.23 -11.27
N GLN A 73 -17.29 -2.90 -11.28
CA GLN A 73 -17.18 -2.10 -12.52
C GLN A 73 -15.78 -2.13 -13.13
N LEU A 74 -14.75 -2.17 -12.28
CA LEU A 74 -13.35 -2.07 -12.73
C LEU A 74 -12.75 -3.41 -13.13
N LEU A 75 -13.26 -4.52 -12.60
CA LEU A 75 -12.66 -5.84 -12.78
C LEU A 75 -13.67 -6.84 -13.35
N PRO A 76 -13.22 -7.82 -14.14
CA PRO A 76 -14.06 -8.95 -14.55
C PRO A 76 -14.66 -9.66 -13.32
N PRO A 77 -15.89 -10.21 -13.40
CA PRO A 77 -16.62 -10.73 -12.24
C PRO A 77 -15.85 -11.73 -11.37
N GLU A 78 -15.13 -12.68 -11.98
CA GLU A 78 -14.34 -13.67 -11.23
C GLU A 78 -13.17 -13.02 -10.46
N ARG A 79 -12.48 -12.06 -11.10
CA ARG A 79 -11.39 -11.32 -10.45
C ARG A 79 -11.92 -10.40 -9.37
N ALA A 80 -13.05 -9.72 -9.60
CA ALA A 80 -13.70 -8.87 -8.61
C ALA A 80 -14.06 -9.66 -7.34
N ALA A 81 -14.64 -10.86 -7.50
CA ALA A 81 -14.95 -11.74 -6.36
C ALA A 81 -13.70 -12.18 -5.58
N LEU A 82 -12.64 -12.59 -6.28
CA LEU A 82 -11.37 -12.97 -5.67
C LEU A 82 -10.73 -11.82 -4.88
N VAL A 83 -10.73 -10.62 -5.47
CA VAL A 83 -10.16 -9.39 -4.90
C VAL A 83 -10.97 -8.91 -3.70
N ALA A 84 -12.31 -9.01 -3.77
CA ALA A 84 -13.21 -8.72 -2.66
C ALA A 84 -12.92 -9.62 -1.45
N GLU A 85 -12.74 -10.92 -1.67
CA GLU A 85 -12.42 -11.88 -0.62
C GLU A 85 -11.03 -11.62 -0.02
N HIS A 86 -10.03 -11.37 -0.87
CA HIS A 86 -8.66 -11.07 -0.43
C HIS A 86 -8.60 -9.80 0.42
N PHE A 87 -9.22 -8.72 -0.04
CA PHE A 87 -9.11 -7.40 0.57
C PHE A 87 -10.22 -7.06 1.57
N GLY A 88 -11.20 -7.93 1.74
CA GLY A 88 -12.37 -7.70 2.59
C GLY A 88 -13.27 -6.58 2.10
N ILE A 89 -13.45 -6.43 0.78
CA ILE A 89 -14.35 -5.44 0.19
C ILE A 89 -15.75 -6.07 0.06
N SER A 90 -16.72 -5.53 0.78
CA SER A 90 -18.09 -6.07 0.84
C SER A 90 -19.13 -5.00 0.48
N VAL A 91 -20.38 -5.43 0.28
CA VAL A 91 -21.52 -4.52 0.09
C VAL A 91 -21.81 -3.72 1.35
N ASP A 92 -21.61 -4.33 2.53
CA ASP A 92 -21.83 -3.67 3.82
C ASP A 92 -20.70 -2.70 4.21
N GLY A 93 -19.52 -2.83 3.59
CA GLY A 93 -18.32 -2.12 3.99
C GLY A 93 -17.56 -2.80 5.13
N ASN A 94 -16.37 -2.27 5.44
CA ASN A 94 -15.56 -2.69 6.57
C ASN A 94 -15.00 -1.53 7.41
N PHE A 95 -15.34 -0.30 7.04
CA PHE A 95 -14.93 0.94 7.71
C PHE A 95 -16.16 1.78 8.05
N GLU A 96 -16.90 2.18 7.02
CA GLU A 96 -18.19 2.89 7.13
C GLU A 96 -19.22 2.14 6.29
N PRO A 97 -20.54 2.36 6.50
CA PRO A 97 -21.58 1.68 5.73
C PRO A 97 -21.35 1.77 4.22
N GLY A 98 -21.17 0.62 3.58
CA GLY A 98 -20.90 0.49 2.14
C GLY A 98 -19.46 0.79 1.70
N LEU A 99 -18.59 1.23 2.61
CA LEU A 99 -17.21 1.63 2.33
C LEU A 99 -16.21 0.68 2.99
N SER A 100 -15.26 0.22 2.19
CA SER A 100 -14.21 -0.70 2.63
C SER A 100 -12.83 -0.05 2.50
N VAL A 101 -12.01 -0.20 3.54
CA VAL A 101 -10.55 -0.05 3.46
C VAL A 101 -9.96 -1.41 3.07
N PRO A 102 -9.28 -1.54 1.92
CA PRO A 102 -8.65 -2.80 1.52
C PRO A 102 -7.60 -3.24 2.53
N ARG A 103 -7.71 -4.46 3.06
CA ARG A 103 -6.73 -5.10 3.94
C ARG A 103 -6.63 -6.58 3.65
N CYS A 104 -5.47 -7.20 3.82
CA CYS A 104 -5.35 -8.66 3.61
C CYS A 104 -6.19 -9.42 4.66
N VAL A 105 -7.38 -9.86 4.28
CA VAL A 105 -8.29 -10.67 5.12
C VAL A 105 -8.04 -12.16 4.89
N VAL A 106 -7.93 -12.57 3.62
CA VAL A 106 -7.66 -13.96 3.23
C VAL A 106 -6.37 -14.00 2.43
N ARG A 107 -5.38 -14.78 2.87
CA ARG A 107 -4.08 -14.84 2.18
C ARG A 107 -4.17 -15.59 0.85
N ALA A 108 -3.24 -15.31 -0.07
CA ALA A 108 -3.19 -15.96 -1.38
C ALA A 108 -3.12 -17.50 -1.27
N GLU A 109 -2.41 -18.02 -0.26
CA GLU A 109 -2.31 -19.47 -0.04
C GLU A 109 -3.65 -20.11 0.32
N GLU A 110 -4.52 -19.37 1.02
CA GLU A 110 -5.85 -19.84 1.39
C GLU A 110 -6.84 -19.70 0.24
N LEU A 111 -6.77 -18.59 -0.51
CA LEU A 111 -7.56 -18.41 -1.74
C LEU A 111 -7.25 -19.50 -2.76
N ALA A 112 -5.97 -19.83 -2.97
CA ALA A 112 -5.55 -20.92 -3.85
C ALA A 112 -6.24 -22.24 -3.50
N LYS A 113 -6.37 -22.56 -2.21
CA LYS A 113 -7.08 -23.76 -1.73
C LYS A 113 -8.59 -23.67 -1.97
N ARG A 114 -9.21 -22.54 -1.63
CA ARG A 114 -10.68 -22.33 -1.77
C ARG A 114 -11.11 -22.41 -3.24
N HIS A 115 -10.34 -21.77 -4.12
CA HIS A 115 -10.62 -21.69 -5.56
C HIS A 115 -10.01 -22.85 -6.37
N ARG A 116 -9.24 -23.75 -5.73
CA ARG A 116 -8.56 -24.90 -6.35
C ARG A 116 -7.69 -24.49 -7.55
N ARG A 117 -6.97 -23.38 -7.41
CA ARG A 117 -6.04 -22.83 -8.41
C ARG A 117 -4.61 -22.79 -7.85
N PRO A 118 -3.57 -22.85 -8.69
CA PRO A 118 -2.21 -22.61 -8.26
C PRO A 118 -2.07 -21.26 -7.55
N ARG A 119 -1.24 -21.21 -6.49
CA ARG A 119 -0.99 -19.99 -5.72
C ARG A 119 -0.48 -18.86 -6.63
N ASP A 120 0.46 -19.17 -7.51
CA ASP A 120 1.11 -18.18 -8.37
C ASP A 120 0.10 -17.50 -9.31
N GLU A 121 -0.91 -18.25 -9.79
CA GLU A 121 -2.01 -17.66 -10.57
C GLU A 121 -2.84 -16.69 -9.74
N ILE A 122 -3.18 -17.05 -8.49
CA ILE A 122 -3.90 -16.16 -7.58
C ILE A 122 -3.08 -14.89 -7.30
N GLU A 123 -1.78 -15.02 -7.05
CA GLU A 123 -0.91 -13.87 -6.81
C GLU A 123 -0.81 -12.95 -8.03
N GLN A 124 -0.75 -13.52 -9.23
CA GLN A 124 -0.76 -12.77 -10.47
C GLN A 124 -2.08 -12.01 -10.68
N GLU A 125 -3.23 -12.65 -10.45
CA GLU A 125 -4.54 -12.00 -10.55
C GLU A 125 -4.67 -10.83 -9.56
N LEU A 126 -4.22 -11.03 -8.31
CA LEU A 126 -4.21 -9.98 -7.29
C LEU A 126 -3.25 -8.84 -7.65
N ALA A 127 -2.11 -9.13 -8.28
CA ALA A 127 -1.16 -8.11 -8.73
C ALA A 127 -1.74 -7.27 -9.88
N GLU A 128 -2.37 -7.90 -10.88
CA GLU A 128 -3.03 -7.19 -11.98
C GLU A 128 -4.23 -6.36 -11.47
N ALA A 129 -5.04 -6.92 -10.56
CA ALA A 129 -6.11 -6.16 -9.92
C ALA A 129 -5.59 -4.92 -9.18
N ARG A 130 -4.49 -5.05 -8.43
CA ARG A 130 -3.87 -3.91 -7.73
C ARG A 130 -3.46 -2.80 -8.69
N LYS A 131 -2.96 -3.11 -9.89
CA LYS A 131 -2.62 -2.10 -10.90
C LYS A 131 -3.85 -1.34 -11.38
N VAL A 132 -4.94 -2.05 -11.68
CA VAL A 132 -6.21 -1.45 -12.13
C VAL A 132 -6.80 -0.55 -11.04
N LEU A 133 -6.88 -1.05 -9.80
CA LEU A 133 -7.39 -0.28 -8.66
C LEU A 133 -6.49 0.92 -8.34
N PHE A 134 -5.17 0.77 -8.47
CA PHE A 134 -4.24 1.88 -8.31
C PHE A 134 -4.51 2.97 -9.36
N ALA A 135 -4.58 2.61 -10.65
CA ALA A 135 -4.85 3.57 -11.71
C ALA A 135 -6.19 4.30 -11.52
N ALA A 136 -7.26 3.57 -11.20
CA ALA A 136 -8.56 4.18 -10.93
C ALA A 136 -8.55 5.10 -9.71
N ARG A 137 -7.74 4.80 -8.68
CA ARG A 137 -7.58 5.68 -7.52
C ARG A 137 -6.83 6.96 -7.86
N GLU A 138 -5.84 6.91 -8.74
CA GLU A 138 -5.05 8.10 -9.13
C GLU A 138 -5.89 9.15 -9.89
N GLU A 139 -7.06 8.76 -10.42
CA GLU A 139 -8.05 9.70 -11.01
C GLU A 139 -8.88 10.45 -9.95
N ARG A 140 -8.79 10.07 -8.67
CA ARG A 140 -9.47 10.75 -7.57
C ARG A 140 -8.67 11.97 -7.12
N VAL A 141 -9.34 12.93 -6.49
CA VAL A 141 -8.66 14.05 -5.83
C VAL A 141 -7.73 13.48 -4.74
N PRO A 142 -6.41 13.73 -4.77
CA PRO A 142 -5.51 13.23 -3.74
C PRO A 142 -5.67 14.03 -2.44
N PRO A 143 -5.33 13.43 -1.27
CA PRO A 143 -5.22 14.18 -0.03
C PRO A 143 -4.16 15.29 -0.14
N GLY A 144 -4.30 16.33 0.68
CA GLY A 144 -3.31 17.38 0.78
C GLY A 144 -1.93 16.84 1.17
N ARG A 145 -0.86 17.35 0.57
CA ARG A 145 0.51 17.01 0.95
C ARG A 145 1.12 18.16 1.75
N ASP A 146 1.66 17.88 2.93
CA ASP A 146 2.42 18.88 3.69
C ASP A 146 3.83 19.00 3.09
N GLU A 147 4.05 20.05 2.31
CA GLU A 147 5.30 20.28 1.56
C GLU A 147 6.49 20.71 2.44
N LYS A 148 6.34 20.75 3.77
CA LYS A 148 7.47 21.00 4.66
C LYS A 148 8.57 19.96 4.48
N ILE A 149 9.79 20.44 4.24
CA ILE A 149 11.00 19.62 4.22
C ILE A 149 11.66 19.73 5.60
N LEU A 150 11.44 18.72 6.44
CA LEU A 150 11.98 18.67 7.79
C LEU A 150 13.29 17.88 7.79
N ALA A 151 14.40 18.56 8.10
CA ALA A 151 15.75 17.98 8.07
C ALA A 151 15.87 16.73 8.96
N GLY A 152 15.28 16.76 10.17
CA GLY A 152 15.30 15.62 11.09
C GLY A 152 14.58 14.39 10.53
N TRP A 153 13.41 14.58 9.90
CA TRP A 153 12.63 13.46 9.35
C TRP A 153 13.24 12.91 8.06
N ASN A 154 13.80 13.80 7.23
CA ASN A 154 14.61 13.39 6.09
C ASN A 154 15.86 12.61 6.54
N GLY A 155 16.50 13.00 7.63
CA GLY A 155 17.60 12.24 8.23
C GLY A 155 17.20 10.82 8.66
N LEU A 156 15.99 10.64 9.23
CA LEU A 156 15.44 9.32 9.53
C LEU A 156 15.20 8.51 8.25
N ALA A 157 14.60 9.12 7.23
CA ALA A 157 14.34 8.47 5.94
C ALA A 157 15.64 8.03 5.26
N ILE A 158 16.63 8.92 5.13
CA ILE A 158 17.95 8.62 4.56
C ILE A 158 18.62 7.46 5.32
N GLY A 159 18.59 7.50 6.66
CA GLY A 159 19.14 6.43 7.48
C GLY A 159 18.44 5.08 7.24
N ALA A 160 17.11 5.08 7.11
CA ALA A 160 16.34 3.88 6.82
C ALA A 160 16.63 3.33 5.41
N LEU A 161 16.65 4.19 4.39
CA LEU A 161 16.97 3.84 3.02
C LEU A 161 18.39 3.27 2.90
N ALA A 162 19.38 3.88 3.55
CA ALA A 162 20.75 3.36 3.55
C ALA A 162 20.86 1.98 4.21
N ARG A 163 20.07 1.70 5.26
CA ARG A 163 20.01 0.35 5.87
C ARG A 163 19.37 -0.65 4.92
N ALA A 164 18.24 -0.29 4.30
CA ALA A 164 17.56 -1.12 3.33
C ALA A 164 18.48 -1.45 2.15
N ALA A 165 19.12 -0.45 1.56
CA ALA A 165 20.00 -0.64 0.41
C ALA A 165 21.16 -1.60 0.71
N ARG A 166 21.77 -1.48 1.89
CA ARG A 166 22.80 -2.42 2.35
C ARG A 166 22.27 -3.84 2.55
N ALA A 167 21.04 -3.99 3.03
CA ALA A 167 20.44 -5.30 3.30
C ALA A 167 20.03 -6.02 2.01
N PHE A 168 19.45 -5.31 1.04
CA PHE A 168 18.90 -5.87 -0.19
C PHE A 168 19.87 -5.81 -1.39
N GLY A 169 20.97 -5.06 -1.29
CA GLY A 169 22.02 -5.04 -2.31
C GLY A 169 21.70 -4.18 -3.53
N HIS A 170 20.71 -3.31 -3.45
CA HIS A 170 20.35 -2.33 -4.48
C HIS A 170 19.92 -1.01 -3.79
N PRO A 171 20.01 0.14 -4.47
CA PRO A 171 19.49 1.41 -3.96
C PRO A 171 18.02 1.31 -3.55
#